data_AF-A0A7X9DIP3-F1
#
_entry.id   AF-A0A7X9DIP3-F1
#
_cell.length_a   1.000
_cell.length_b   1.000
_cell.length_c   1.000
_cell.angle_alpha   90.00
_cell.angle_beta   90.00
_cell.angle_gamma   90.00
#
_symmetry.space_group_name_H-M   'P 1'
#
loop_
_entity.id
_entity.type
_entity.pdbx_description
1 polymer ?
#
loop_
_entity_poly.entity_id
_entity_poly.type
_entity_poly.pdbx_seq_one_letter_code
_entity_poly.pdbx_strand_id
1 'polypeptide(L)' 'MAVTSVRFNAKEEKILKLLQKHYNCDTSSLIKKSLWQLYEDIKDKEIIEDFEKKEKSKKARFVSIDNIIQ' A
#
# COMPACT_ATOMS: atom_id res chain seq x y z
N MET A 1 0.50 -1.40 22.78
CA MET A 1 -0.59 -1.81 21.87
C MET A 1 -1.55 -0.64 21.73
N ALA A 2 -1.57 0.02 20.57
CA ALA A 2 -2.58 1.03 20.30
C ALA A 2 -3.90 0.32 19.95
N VAL A 3 -4.99 0.71 20.62
CA VAL A 3 -6.34 0.20 20.34
C VAL A 3 -7.07 1.28 19.55
N THR A 4 -7.47 0.94 18.33
CA THR A 4 -8.23 1.84 17.46
C THR A 4 -9.64 1.27 17.32
N SER A 5 -10.65 2.00 17.78
CA SER A 5 -12.04 1.64 17.58
C SER A 5 -12.53 2.22 16.26
N VAL A 6 -12.98 1.34 15.36
CA VAL A 6 -13.58 1.73 14.07
C VAL A 6 -15.03 1.26 14.08
N ARG A 7 -15.96 2.18 13.80
CA ARG A 7 -17.39 1.85 13.70
C ARG A 7 -17.70 1.55 12.23
N PHE A 8 -18.24 0.35 11.98
CA PHE A 8 -18.68 -0.07 10.66
C PHE A 8 -20.19 0.12 10.51
N ASN A 9 -20.63 0.34 9.28
CA ASN A 9 -22.04 0.30 8.90
C ASN A 9 -22.47 -1.16 8.65
N ALA A 10 -23.77 -1.45 8.70
CA ALA A 10 -24.33 -2.80 8.54
C ALA A 10 -23.96 -3.47 7.20
N LYS A 11 -23.68 -2.69 6.15
CA LYS A 11 -23.17 -3.20 4.86
C LYS A 11 -21.70 -3.57 4.93
N GLU A 12 -20.89 -2.74 5.58
CA GLU A 12 -19.45 -2.96 5.74
C GLU A 12 -19.18 -4.17 6.64
N GLU A 13 -19.98 -4.37 7.68
CA GLU A 13 -19.90 -5.57 8.53
C GLU A 13 -20.15 -6.87 7.75
N LYS A 14 -21.08 -6.88 6.79
CA LYS A 14 -21.33 -8.06 5.93
C LYS A 14 -20.13 -8.36 5.04
N ILE A 15 -19.54 -7.33 4.45
CA ILE A 15 -18.35 -7.45 3.60
C ILE A 15 -17.17 -7.95 4.44
N LEU A 16 -16.98 -7.40 5.64
CA LEU A 16 -15.95 -7.83 6.59
C LEU A 16 -16.11 -9.28 7.02
N LYS A 17 -17.33 -9.75 7.33
CA LYS A 17 -17.58 -11.16 7.66
C LYS A 17 -17.27 -12.09 6.48
N LEU A 18 -17.57 -11.66 5.26
CA LEU A 18 -17.27 -12.44 4.05
C LEU A 18 -15.76 -12.52 3.81
N LEU A 19 -15.05 -11.40 3.95
CA LEU A 19 -13.59 -11.33 3.85
C LEU A 19 -12.90 -12.13 4.95
N GLN A 20 -13.39 -12.05 6.20
CA GLN A 20 -12.90 -12.84 7.33
C GLN A 20 -13.03 -14.34 7.05
N LYS A 21 -14.16 -14.77 6.47
CA LYS A 21 -14.39 -16.17 6.09
C LYS A 21 -13.49 -16.63 4.93
N HIS A 22 -13.23 -15.76 3.95
CA HIS A 22 -12.40 -16.09 2.79
C HIS A 22 -10.90 -16.12 3.09
N TYR A 23 -10.42 -15.16 3.87
CA TYR A 23 -9.00 -15.00 4.19
C TYR A 23 -8.60 -15.67 5.50
N ASN A 24 -9.56 -16.24 6.23
CA ASN A 24 -9.35 -16.97 7.48
C ASN A 24 -8.50 -16.21 8.51
N CYS A 25 -8.63 -14.88 8.52
CA CYS A 25 -7.82 -13.94 9.31
C CYS A 25 -8.74 -13.04 10.13
N ASP A 26 -8.31 -12.65 11.33
CA ASP A 26 -9.05 -11.69 12.15
C ASP A 26 -9.26 -10.34 11.44
N THR A 27 -10.41 -9.71 11.71
CA THR A 27 -10.76 -8.38 11.20
C THR A 27 -9.63 -7.37 11.38
N SER A 28 -8.99 -7.37 12.56
CA SER A 28 -7.86 -6.49 12.87
C SER A 28 -6.64 -6.74 11.98
N SER A 29 -6.35 -8.00 11.66
CA SER A 29 -5.22 -8.38 10.80
C SER A 29 -5.49 -8.03 9.34
N LEU A 30 -6.73 -8.25 8.88
CA LEU A 30 -7.17 -7.85 7.55
C LEU A 30 -7.07 -6.33 7.36
N ILE A 31 -7.62 -5.57 8.30
CA ILE A 31 -7.60 -4.09 8.26
C ILE A 31 -6.16 -3.56 8.26
N LYS A 32 -5.29 -4.08 9.13
CA LYS A 32 -3.88 -3.69 9.16
C LYS A 32 -3.19 -3.96 7.84
N LYS A 33 -3.40 -5.13 7.25
CA LYS A 33 -2.79 -5.49 5.97
C LYS A 33 -3.26 -4.58 4.84
N SER A 34 -4.56 -4.30 4.76
CA SER A 34 -5.11 -3.36 3.78
C SER A 34 -4.59 -1.94 3.97
N LEU A 35 -4.48 -1.46 5.22
CA LEU A 35 -3.89 -0.14 5.52
C LEU A 35 -2.44 -0.05 5.05
N TRP A 36 -1.64 -1.09 5.31
CA TRP A 36 -0.24 -1.13 4.86
C TRP A 36 -0.15 -1.11 3.34
N GLN A 37 -0.95 -1.93 2.65
CA GLN A 37 -0.97 -1.95 1.18
C GLN A 37 -1.37 -0.59 0.60
N LEU A 38 -2.41 0.05 1.13
CA LEU A 38 -2.84 1.37 0.68
C LEU A 38 -1.78 2.45 0.95
N TYR A 39 -1.04 2.32 2.05
CA TYR A 39 0.08 3.23 2.36
C TYR A 39 1.25 3.03 1.40
N GLU A 40 1.61 1.78 1.10
CA GLU A 40 2.63 1.44 0.10
C GLU A 40 2.25 2.00 -1.28
N ASP A 41 1.01 1.82 -1.72
CA ASP A 41 0.51 2.38 -2.98
C ASP A 41 0.66 3.91 -3.07
N ILE A 42 0.44 4.63 -1.96
CA ILE A 42 0.63 6.08 -1.92
C ILE A 42 2.11 6.43 -2.03
N LYS A 43 2.97 5.73 -1.27
CA LYS A 43 4.42 5.98 -1.28
C LYS A 43 5.04 5.66 -2.63
N ASP A 44 4.63 4.57 -3.26
CA ASP A 44 5.09 4.19 -4.59
C ASP A 44 4.70 5.25 -5.63
N LYS A 45 3.47 5.76 -5.57
CA LYS A 45 3.05 6.88 -6.44
C LYS A 45 3.88 8.14 -6.21
N GLU A 46 4.16 8.51 -4.96
CA GLU A 46 5.02 9.65 -4.65
C GLU A 46 6.43 9.48 -5.22
N ILE A 47 7.00 8.26 -5.12
CA ILE A 47 8.33 7.94 -5.68
C ILE A 47 8.31 8.06 -7.21
N ILE A 48 7.27 7.53 -7.86
CA ILE A 48 7.10 7.62 -9.31
C ILE A 48 6.96 9.08 -9.75
N GLU A 49 6.12 9.87 -9.08
CA GLU A 49 5.95 11.29 -9.40
C GLU A 49 7.24 12.10 -9.19
N ASP A 50 7.99 11.82 -8.12
CA ASP A 50 9.29 12.46 -7.88
C ASP A 50 10.31 12.08 -8.96
N PHE A 51 10.30 10.82 -9.39
CA PHE A 51 11.13 10.34 -10.50
C PHE A 51 10.74 11.00 -11.82
N GLU A 52 9.45 11.07 -12.16
CA GLU A 52 8.96 11.76 -13.36
C GLU A 52 9.30 13.26 -13.37
N LYS A 53 9.25 13.94 -12.22
CA LYS A 53 9.68 15.33 -12.08
C LYS A 53 11.19 15.50 -12.32
N LYS A 54 12.00 14.55 -11.84
CA LYS A 54 13.46 14.51 -12.05
C LYS A 54 13.82 14.19 -13.51
N GLU A 55 13.05 13.34 -14.19
CA GLU A 55 13.15 13.08 -15.63
C GLU A 55 12.82 14.33 -16.46
N LYS A 56 11.70 15.00 -16.16
CA LYS A 56 11.31 16.26 -16.83
C LYS A 56 12.37 17.35 -16.67
N SER A 57 13.13 17.31 -15.58
CA SER A 57 14.25 18.22 -15.31
C SER A 57 15.60 17.78 -15.92
N LYS A 58 15.61 16.76 -16.80
CA LYS A 58 16.79 16.20 -17.51
C LYS A 58 17.94 15.74 -16.61
N LYS A 59 17.70 15.47 -15.33
CA LYS A 59 18.73 15.03 -14.35
C LYS A 59 18.70 13.52 -14.04
N ALA A 60 17.75 12.77 -14.60
CA ALA A 60 17.70 11.33 -14.40
C ALA A 60 18.81 10.65 -15.20
N ARG A 61 19.82 10.11 -14.49
CA ARG A 61 20.80 9.20 -15.07
C ARG A 61 20.20 7.80 -15.03
N PHE A 62 19.81 7.28 -16.18
CA PHE A 62 19.55 5.85 -16.33
C PHE A 62 20.86 5.10 -16.16
N VAL A 63 20.88 4.17 -15.22
CA VAL A 63 22.05 3.32 -14.94
C VAL A 63 21.81 2.01 -15.68
N SER A 64 22.66 1.69 -16.67
CA SER A 64 22.58 0.41 -17.38
C SER A 64 22.75 -0.78 -16.44
N ILE A 65 22.11 -1.90 -16.77
CA ILE A 65 22.14 -3.16 -16.00
C ILE A 65 23.57 -3.58 -15.63
N ASP A 66 24.55 -3.35 -16.51
CA ASP A 66 25.97 -3.62 -16.27
C ASP A 66 26.57 -2.89 -15.06
N ASN A 67 26.03 -1.72 -14.66
CA ASN A 67 26.48 -0.99 -13.47
C ASN A 67 25.80 -1.44 -12.17
N ILE A 68 24.72 -2.23 -12.25
CA ILE A 68 23.98 -2.72 -11.08
C ILE A 68 24.56 -4.05 -10.58
N ILE A 69 25.18 -4.84 -11.46
CA ILE A 69 25.69 -6.19 -11.18
C ILE A 69 27.19 -6.17 -10.79
N GLN A 70 27.72 -5.03 -10.36
CA GLN A 70 29.14 -4.92 -9.96
C GLN A 70 29.39 -5.40 -8.53
#